data_AF-J9USM3-F1
#
_entry.id   AF-J9USM3-F1
#
_cell.length_a   1.000
_cell.length_b   1.000
_cell.length_c   1.000
_cell.angle_alpha   90.00
_cell.angle_beta   90.00
_cell.angle_gamma   90.00
#
_symmetry.space_group_name_H-M   'P 1'
#
loop_
_entity.id
_entity.type
_entity.pdbx_description
1 polymer ?
#
loop_
_entity_poly.entity_id
_entity_poly.type
_entity_poly.pdbx_seq_one_letter_code
_entity_poly.pdbx_strand_id
1 'polypeptide(L)'
;MSNIIRLKRIDDIVNLLDMETFVKQIKEFYLENKGDAACLIYGIYGGDEALKDIYELKFDSNFFLSLIKLNIKHKYALKLLYEIYTTTKKRDIKKEASKIIDEVLEKMNISYSEFKLKCMPNLGFNSKGEREFNKDYKLILNSDYSLSLFDIKNDKILKSMPKKINEDLKEEIQNLEKEIHKFMRANSYLLSIILIDGEIYSYDLFREYFIDNILMNKFASTLIWNLYDKNKKIITTFRYLGKDKYIDSENKEIKIDADSFVGLASPVEMDDKTINKWIKHIKDYQLLQPLEQLKLVKLNKNSLQKEVKKLSTIEGTYGAFKDFAKRYEMYAHDKFGETYTFQSNDDDIFSISADIDEDIEHDDIIEIKLSFGNQNYNKISSRFIYTFLVFIICSFKLNDFIID
;
A
#
# COMPACT_ATOMS: atom_id res chain seq x y z
N MET A 1 15.42 17.58 21.53
CA MET A 1 14.32 17.98 22.44
C MET A 1 14.19 16.91 23.51
N SER A 2 13.86 17.33 24.73
CA SER A 2 13.59 16.44 25.86
C SER A 2 12.55 15.38 25.51
N ASN A 3 12.73 14.18 26.05
CA ASN A 3 11.78 13.08 25.92
C ASN A 3 10.44 13.52 26.52
N ILE A 4 9.40 13.73 25.70
CA ILE A 4 8.07 14.10 26.19
C ILE A 4 7.44 12.84 26.79
N ILE A 5 7.12 12.88 28.07
CA ILE A 5 6.55 11.75 28.82
C ILE A 5 5.09 12.05 29.12
N ARG A 6 4.18 11.22 28.60
CA ARG A 6 2.76 11.23 28.98
C ARG A 6 2.58 10.47 30.29
N LEU A 7 2.14 11.18 31.32
CA LEU A 7 1.91 10.61 32.64
C LEU A 7 0.51 10.02 32.72
N LYS A 8 0.41 8.70 32.99
CA LYS A 8 -0.87 7.99 33.16
C LYS A 8 -1.82 8.68 34.16
N ARG A 9 -1.27 9.26 35.22
CA ARG A 9 -2.05 9.97 36.24
C ARG A 9 -2.80 11.19 35.69
N ILE A 10 -2.28 11.85 34.66
CA ILE A 10 -2.98 12.95 34.00
C ILE A 10 -4.16 12.38 33.20
N ASP A 11 -3.97 11.27 32.49
CA ASP A 11 -5.05 10.57 31.79
C ASP A 11 -6.16 10.16 32.76
N ASP A 12 -5.79 9.62 33.93
CA ASP A 12 -6.75 9.22 34.98
C ASP A 12 -7.60 10.41 35.47
N ILE A 13 -7.03 11.62 35.54
CA ILE A 13 -7.75 12.84 35.91
C ILE A 13 -8.66 13.31 34.77
N VAL A 14 -8.14 13.34 33.53
CA VAL A 14 -8.90 13.77 32.35
C VAL A 14 -10.10 12.85 32.11
N ASN A 15 -9.95 11.54 32.37
CA ASN A 15 -11.04 10.57 32.27
C ASN A 15 -12.20 10.81 33.25
N LEU A 16 -12.03 11.67 34.26
CA LEU A 16 -13.11 12.09 35.17
C LEU A 16 -13.91 13.29 34.63
N LEU A 17 -13.44 13.93 33.57
CA LEU A 17 -14.07 15.09 32.96
C LEU A 17 -15.08 14.68 31.88
N ASP A 18 -16.01 15.58 31.59
CA ASP A 18 -16.81 15.47 30.37
C ASP A 18 -15.91 15.72 29.15
N MET A 19 -15.64 14.65 28.39
CA MET A 19 -14.64 14.68 27.31
C MET A 19 -15.02 15.62 26.17
N GLU A 20 -16.31 15.75 25.86
CA GLU A 20 -16.78 16.64 24.80
C GLU A 20 -16.51 18.12 25.16
N THR A 21 -16.91 18.51 26.37
CA THR A 21 -16.65 19.86 26.90
C THR A 21 -15.15 20.12 27.06
N PHE A 22 -14.40 19.14 27.59
CA PHE A 22 -12.96 19.27 27.79
C PHE A 22 -12.23 19.50 26.46
N VAL A 23 -12.51 18.69 25.43
CA VAL A 23 -11.89 18.82 24.10
C VAL A 23 -12.21 20.18 23.48
N LYS A 24 -13.44 20.68 23.64
CA LYS A 24 -13.82 22.02 23.17
C LYS A 24 -12.99 23.12 23.86
N GLN A 25 -12.86 23.06 25.19
CA GLN A 25 -12.10 24.06 25.96
C GLN A 25 -10.61 24.06 25.62
N ILE A 26 -9.99 22.88 25.47
CA ILE A 26 -8.56 22.82 25.10
C ILE A 26 -8.33 23.29 23.65
N LYS A 27 -9.31 23.11 22.75
CA LYS A 27 -9.26 23.66 21.39
C LYS A 27 -9.31 25.18 21.42
N GLU A 28 -10.22 25.77 22.18
CA GLU A 28 -10.30 27.23 22.37
C GLU A 28 -8.98 27.77 22.94
N PHE A 29 -8.46 27.13 23.99
CA PHE A 29 -7.16 27.49 24.57
C PHE A 29 -6.00 27.38 23.56
N TYR A 30 -5.99 26.34 22.73
CA TYR A 30 -5.03 26.20 21.63
C TYR A 30 -5.12 27.34 20.62
N LEU A 31 -6.34 27.70 20.18
CA LEU A 31 -6.56 28.77 19.20
C LEU A 31 -6.06 30.13 19.70
N GLU A 32 -6.20 30.39 21.01
CA GLU A 32 -5.74 31.63 21.65
C GLU A 32 -4.22 31.68 21.86
N ASN A 33 -3.59 30.56 22.23
CA ASN A 33 -2.20 30.58 22.73
C ASN A 33 -1.18 30.06 21.72
N LYS A 34 -1.52 29.04 20.90
CA LYS A 34 -0.67 28.37 19.88
C LYS A 34 0.76 27.98 20.28
N GLY A 35 1.09 28.07 21.57
CA GLY A 35 2.38 27.66 22.13
C GLY A 35 2.50 26.14 22.26
N ASP A 36 3.72 25.65 22.47
CA ASP A 36 4.01 24.22 22.49
C ASP A 36 3.19 23.47 23.55
N ALA A 37 2.97 24.05 24.74
CA ALA A 37 2.13 23.45 25.78
C ALA A 37 0.66 23.30 25.33
N ALA A 38 0.11 24.32 24.68
CA ALA A 38 -1.27 24.27 24.17
C ALA A 38 -1.42 23.24 23.04
N CYS A 39 -0.42 23.18 22.14
CA CYS A 39 -0.35 22.16 21.10
C CYS A 39 -0.25 20.74 21.69
N LEU A 40 0.55 20.54 22.74
CA LEU A 40 0.67 19.22 23.39
C LEU A 40 -0.65 18.78 24.00
N ILE A 41 -1.31 19.63 24.78
CA ILE A 41 -2.59 19.27 25.42
C ILE A 41 -3.64 18.98 24.36
N TYR A 42 -3.82 19.89 23.39
CA TYR A 42 -4.82 19.71 22.34
C TYR A 42 -4.50 18.47 21.48
N GLY A 43 -3.25 18.27 21.07
CA GLY A 43 -2.86 17.15 20.24
C GLY A 43 -2.85 15.79 20.95
N ILE A 44 -2.82 15.73 22.29
CA ILE A 44 -2.94 14.48 23.06
C ILE A 44 -4.40 14.05 23.22
N TYR A 45 -5.33 15.00 23.36
CA TYR A 45 -6.72 14.71 23.74
C TYR A 45 -7.76 15.05 22.67
N GLY A 46 -7.45 15.94 21.72
CA GLY A 46 -8.38 16.43 20.70
C GLY A 46 -8.51 15.55 19.45
N GLY A 47 -7.87 14.38 19.44
CA GLY A 47 -7.99 13.39 18.37
C GLY A 47 -7.44 13.87 17.01
N ASP A 48 -8.01 13.33 15.94
CA ASP A 48 -7.52 13.55 14.57
C ASP A 48 -7.63 15.03 14.13
N GLU A 49 -8.66 15.75 14.59
CA GLU A 49 -8.83 17.18 14.29
C GLU A 49 -7.68 18.00 14.87
N ALA A 50 -7.27 17.72 16.11
CA ALA A 50 -6.16 18.42 16.73
C ALA A 50 -4.83 18.19 16.01
N LEU A 51 -4.57 16.94 15.60
CA LEU A 51 -3.37 16.62 14.83
C LEU A 51 -3.35 17.36 13.48
N LYS A 52 -4.51 17.47 12.82
CA LYS A 52 -4.65 18.22 11.56
C LYS A 52 -4.36 19.71 11.77
N ASP A 53 -4.97 20.32 12.78
CA ASP A 53 -4.78 21.74 13.08
C ASP A 53 -3.32 22.08 13.42
N ILE A 54 -2.64 21.19 14.16
CA ILE A 54 -1.25 21.39 14.59
C ILE A 54 -0.28 21.11 13.43
N TYR A 55 -0.59 20.16 12.55
CA TYR A 55 0.24 19.81 11.39
C TYR A 55 0.49 21.02 10.49
N GLU A 56 -0.55 21.82 10.22
CA GLU A 56 -0.44 23.05 9.42
C GLU A 56 0.53 24.08 10.03
N LEU A 57 0.64 24.12 11.37
CA LEU A 57 1.50 25.07 12.09
C LEU A 57 2.93 24.56 12.29
N LYS A 58 3.11 23.27 12.53
CA LYS A 58 4.35 22.65 13.03
C LYS A 58 4.87 21.54 12.12
N PHE A 59 4.55 21.62 10.82
CA PHE A 59 4.97 20.66 9.79
C PHE A 59 6.44 20.26 9.95
N ASP A 60 6.72 18.97 9.70
CA ASP A 60 8.04 18.34 9.66
C ASP A 60 9.05 18.80 10.77
N SER A 61 8.55 18.87 12.01
CA SER A 61 9.33 19.22 13.20
C SER A 61 9.48 18.04 14.18
N ASN A 62 10.58 18.03 14.94
CA ASN A 62 10.78 17.05 16.02
C ASN A 62 9.69 17.12 17.10
N PHE A 63 9.15 18.32 17.34
CA PHE A 63 8.03 18.51 18.24
C PHE A 63 6.80 17.74 17.75
N PHE A 64 6.46 17.88 16.47
CA PHE A 64 5.31 17.20 15.89
C PHE A 64 5.50 15.68 15.82
N LEU A 65 6.71 15.20 15.50
CA LEU A 65 7.03 13.76 15.59
C LEU A 65 6.84 13.21 17.00
N SER A 66 7.19 13.99 18.03
CA SER A 66 6.94 13.60 19.42
C SER A 66 5.44 13.50 19.72
N LEU A 67 4.65 14.42 19.19
CA LEU A 67 3.19 14.40 19.33
C LEU A 67 2.56 13.19 18.62
N ILE A 68 3.03 12.87 17.41
CA ILE A 68 2.64 11.64 16.68
C ILE A 68 2.98 10.41 17.53
N LYS A 69 4.18 10.34 18.11
CA LYS A 69 4.63 9.22 18.94
C LYS A 69 3.70 8.96 20.14
N LEU A 70 3.09 10.01 20.71
CA LEU A 70 2.09 9.89 21.78
C LEU A 70 0.73 9.38 21.30
N ASN A 71 0.47 9.42 20.00
CA ASN A 71 -0.79 9.12 19.35
C ASN A 71 -0.72 7.94 18.36
N ILE A 72 0.33 7.11 18.38
CA ILE A 72 0.54 6.00 17.42
C ILE A 72 -0.59 4.95 17.38
N LYS A 73 -1.49 4.96 18.36
CA LYS A 73 -2.70 4.11 18.35
C LYS A 73 -3.77 4.60 17.36
N HIS A 74 -3.68 5.86 16.92
CA HIS A 74 -4.64 6.48 16.00
C HIS A 74 -4.16 6.35 14.56
N LYS A 75 -5.05 5.90 13.68
CA LYS A 75 -4.78 5.70 12.24
C LYS A 75 -4.28 6.97 11.56
N TYR A 76 -4.86 8.13 11.91
CA TYR A 76 -4.46 9.41 11.34
C TYR A 76 -3.04 9.82 11.75
N ALA A 77 -2.61 9.53 12.99
CA ALA A 77 -1.24 9.80 13.42
C ALA A 77 -0.22 8.96 12.64
N LEU A 78 -0.53 7.67 12.39
CA LEU A 78 0.32 6.80 11.56
C LEU A 78 0.40 7.32 10.12
N LYS A 79 -0.71 7.76 9.55
CA LYS A 79 -0.73 8.40 8.23
C LYS A 79 0.19 9.62 8.16
N LEU A 80 0.11 10.52 9.14
CA LEU A 80 0.97 11.71 9.20
C LEU A 80 2.45 11.35 9.38
N LEU A 81 2.75 10.31 10.19
CA LEU A 81 4.12 9.79 10.34
C LEU A 81 4.70 9.36 8.99
N TYR A 82 3.94 8.58 8.23
CA TYR A 82 4.36 8.08 6.93
C TYR A 82 4.46 9.20 5.88
N GLU A 83 3.53 10.16 5.90
CA GLU A 83 3.59 11.34 5.05
C GLU A 83 4.87 12.15 5.31
N ILE A 84 5.21 12.41 6.57
CA ILE A 84 6.45 13.12 6.93
C ILE A 84 7.68 12.33 6.48
N TYR A 85 7.73 11.02 6.76
CA TYR A 85 8.85 10.15 6.38
C TYR A 85 9.12 10.17 4.86
N THR A 86 8.07 10.19 4.05
CA THR A 86 8.18 10.12 2.59
C THR A 86 8.39 11.48 1.91
N THR A 87 7.92 12.57 2.52
CA THR A 87 7.91 13.90 1.88
C THR A 87 8.98 14.86 2.39
N THR A 88 9.46 14.70 3.63
CA THR A 88 10.41 15.66 4.21
C THR A 88 11.75 15.64 3.49
N LYS A 89 12.32 16.82 3.27
CA LYS A 89 13.68 17.00 2.74
C LYS A 89 14.75 17.01 3.85
N LYS A 90 14.33 17.10 5.12
CA LYS A 90 15.22 17.19 6.28
C LYS A 90 15.70 15.79 6.68
N ARG A 91 16.99 15.50 6.49
CA ARG A 91 17.58 14.18 6.77
C ARG A 91 17.36 13.72 8.21
N ASP A 92 17.51 14.61 9.18
CA ASP A 92 17.36 14.25 10.60
C ASP A 92 15.91 13.93 10.98
N ILE A 93 14.94 14.68 10.43
CA ILE A 93 13.51 14.42 10.62
C ILE A 93 13.13 13.09 9.97
N LYS A 94 13.62 12.81 8.75
CA LYS A 94 13.38 11.52 8.09
C LYS A 94 13.92 10.35 8.90
N LYS A 95 15.15 10.47 9.44
CA LYS A 95 15.75 9.45 10.31
C LYS A 95 14.93 9.24 11.59
N GLU A 96 14.46 10.30 12.21
CA GLU A 96 13.65 10.19 13.42
C GLU A 96 12.27 9.58 13.13
N ALA A 97 11.62 9.98 12.03
CA ALA A 97 10.37 9.37 11.58
C ALA A 97 10.55 7.86 11.31
N SER A 98 11.66 7.47 10.66
CA SER A 98 12.01 6.05 10.44
C SER A 98 12.08 5.27 11.75
N LYS A 99 12.77 5.80 12.78
CA LYS A 99 12.84 5.13 14.08
C LYS A 99 11.47 4.98 14.74
N ILE A 100 10.61 5.99 14.62
CA ILE A 100 9.24 5.90 15.16
C ILE A 100 8.45 4.84 14.41
N ILE A 101 8.63 4.71 13.09
CA ILE A 101 8.03 3.62 12.31
C ILE A 101 8.52 2.27 12.84
N ASP A 102 9.83 2.08 13.02
CA ASP A 102 10.39 0.84 13.57
C ASP A 102 9.77 0.49 14.94
N GLU A 103 9.67 1.47 15.84
CA GLU A 103 8.98 1.30 17.13
C GLU A 103 7.50 0.93 16.99
N VAL A 104 6.81 1.45 15.97
CA VAL A 104 5.40 1.13 15.68
C VAL A 104 5.28 -0.32 15.21
N LEU A 105 6.13 -0.75 14.28
CA LEU A 105 6.15 -2.12 13.77
C LEU A 105 6.36 -3.12 14.91
N GLU A 106 7.34 -2.87 15.78
CA GLU A 106 7.61 -3.70 16.94
C GLU A 106 6.45 -3.71 17.95
N LYS A 107 5.93 -2.54 18.35
CA LYS A 107 4.88 -2.43 19.38
C LYS A 107 3.55 -3.02 18.93
N MET A 108 3.22 -2.89 17.64
CA MET A 108 1.98 -3.41 17.07
C MET A 108 2.14 -4.85 16.56
N ASN A 109 3.38 -5.34 16.44
CA ASN A 109 3.72 -6.63 15.84
C ASN A 109 3.12 -6.79 14.44
N ILE A 110 3.39 -5.81 13.58
CA ILE A 110 2.90 -5.75 12.19
C ILE A 110 4.06 -5.61 11.22
N SER A 111 3.87 -6.08 9.99
CA SER A 111 4.86 -5.88 8.93
C SER A 111 4.87 -4.42 8.44
N TYR A 112 5.94 -4.04 7.75
CA TYR A 112 6.02 -2.73 7.11
C TYR A 112 4.94 -2.54 6.03
N SER A 113 4.58 -3.62 5.32
CA SER A 113 3.50 -3.61 4.33
C SER A 113 2.15 -3.36 5.00
N GLU A 114 1.84 -4.02 6.12
CA GLU A 114 0.61 -3.76 6.89
C GLU A 114 0.59 -2.33 7.46
N PHE A 115 1.73 -1.82 7.94
CA PHE A 115 1.84 -0.42 8.35
C PHE A 115 1.50 0.55 7.20
N LYS A 116 1.99 0.29 5.98
CA LYS A 116 1.63 1.09 4.80
C LYS A 116 0.14 1.00 4.49
N LEU A 117 -0.49 -0.17 4.63
CA LEU A 117 -1.95 -0.34 4.47
C LEU A 117 -2.73 0.50 5.51
N LYS A 118 -2.33 0.46 6.78
CA LYS A 118 -2.95 1.28 7.84
C LYS A 118 -2.83 2.78 7.58
N CYS A 119 -1.72 3.23 6.98
CA CYS A 119 -1.46 4.63 6.65
C CYS A 119 -2.22 5.14 5.41
N MET A 120 -2.97 4.30 4.71
CA MET A 120 -3.57 4.66 3.43
C MET A 120 -4.56 5.83 3.55
N PRO A 121 -4.39 6.90 2.73
CA PRO A 121 -5.38 7.95 2.65
C PRO A 121 -6.65 7.47 1.93
N ASN A 122 -7.74 8.23 2.11
CA ASN A 122 -8.94 8.18 1.28
C ASN A 122 -9.01 9.35 0.27
N LEU A 123 -7.99 10.22 0.23
CA LEU A 123 -7.92 11.44 -0.59
C LEU A 123 -9.17 12.35 -0.51
N GLY A 124 -9.84 12.35 0.66
CA GLY A 124 -11.05 13.14 0.89
C GLY A 124 -12.34 12.53 0.32
N PHE A 125 -12.28 11.32 -0.24
CA PHE A 125 -13.48 10.58 -0.65
C PHE A 125 -14.14 9.90 0.54
N ASN A 126 -15.48 9.96 0.56
CA ASN A 126 -16.31 9.20 1.49
C ASN A 126 -16.47 7.74 1.01
N SER A 127 -17.20 6.92 1.78
CA SER A 127 -17.45 5.50 1.48
C SER A 127 -18.24 5.26 0.18
N LYS A 128 -18.89 6.28 -0.38
CA LYS A 128 -19.58 6.22 -1.67
C LYS A 128 -18.69 6.63 -2.84
N GLY A 129 -17.43 6.99 -2.59
CA GLY A 129 -16.53 7.52 -3.61
C GLY A 129 -16.87 8.94 -4.02
N GLU A 130 -17.49 9.70 -3.12
CA GLU A 130 -17.83 11.11 -3.34
C GLU A 130 -16.90 11.99 -2.50
N ARG A 131 -16.40 13.06 -3.12
CA ARG A 131 -15.68 14.12 -2.42
C ARG A 131 -16.41 15.43 -2.65
N GLU A 132 -16.89 16.05 -1.57
CA GLU A 132 -17.46 17.38 -1.65
C GLU A 132 -16.39 18.36 -2.10
N PHE A 133 -16.77 19.21 -3.04
CA PHE A 133 -15.86 20.18 -3.62
C PHE A 133 -16.29 21.60 -3.25
N ASN A 134 -17.55 21.94 -3.51
CA ASN A 134 -18.20 23.13 -2.97
C ASN A 134 -19.72 22.93 -2.90
N LYS A 135 -20.48 23.99 -2.58
CA LYS A 135 -21.94 23.94 -2.45
C LYS A 135 -22.68 23.52 -3.73
N ASP A 136 -22.04 23.69 -4.89
CA ASP A 136 -22.65 23.46 -6.20
C ASP A 136 -22.19 22.14 -6.83
N TYR A 137 -21.00 21.66 -6.47
CA TYR A 137 -20.36 20.50 -7.12
C TYR A 137 -19.74 19.52 -6.14
N LYS A 138 -19.76 18.24 -6.51
CA LYS A 138 -18.97 17.17 -5.89
C LYS A 138 -18.24 16.34 -6.95
N LEU A 139 -17.14 15.70 -6.57
CA LEU A 139 -16.41 14.77 -7.42
C LEU A 139 -16.84 13.34 -7.12
N ILE A 140 -16.98 12.53 -8.16
CA ILE A 140 -17.28 11.10 -8.10
C ILE A 140 -16.07 10.33 -8.64
N LEU A 141 -15.60 9.36 -7.85
CA LEU A 141 -14.53 8.46 -8.24
C LEU A 141 -15.07 7.24 -9.01
N ASN A 142 -14.88 7.24 -10.32
CA ASN A 142 -15.35 6.21 -11.22
C ASN A 142 -14.59 4.89 -11.06
N SER A 143 -15.13 3.77 -11.57
CA SER A 143 -14.55 2.43 -11.46
C SER A 143 -13.12 2.32 -12.00
N ASP A 144 -12.77 3.12 -13.00
CA ASP A 144 -11.43 3.23 -13.61
C ASP A 144 -10.51 4.24 -12.89
N TYR A 145 -10.92 4.74 -11.71
CA TYR A 145 -10.26 5.79 -10.94
C TYR A 145 -10.27 7.19 -11.58
N SER A 146 -10.95 7.37 -12.71
CA SER A 146 -11.18 8.70 -13.26
C SER A 146 -12.15 9.50 -12.36
N LEU A 147 -12.12 10.82 -12.50
CA LEU A 147 -13.00 11.72 -11.76
C LEU A 147 -14.13 12.23 -12.66
N SER A 148 -15.33 12.24 -12.11
CA SER A 148 -16.49 12.88 -12.72
C SER A 148 -17.02 14.00 -11.86
N LEU A 149 -17.30 15.14 -12.48
CA LEU A 149 -17.89 16.29 -11.81
C LEU A 149 -19.41 16.13 -11.78
N PHE A 150 -20.00 16.19 -10.59
CA PHE A 150 -21.43 16.10 -10.36
C PHE A 150 -22.00 17.45 -9.95
N ASP A 151 -23.04 17.89 -10.64
CA ASP A 151 -23.79 19.10 -10.35
C ASP A 151 -24.88 18.78 -9.32
N ILE A 152 -24.72 19.31 -8.11
CA ILE A 152 -25.62 19.04 -6.97
C ILE A 152 -27.00 19.66 -7.23
N LYS A 153 -27.05 20.84 -7.87
CA LYS A 153 -28.30 21.57 -8.11
C LYS A 153 -29.18 20.86 -9.14
N ASN A 154 -28.56 20.28 -10.17
CA ASN A 154 -29.26 19.64 -11.27
C ASN A 154 -29.27 18.10 -11.20
N ASP A 155 -28.75 17.52 -10.12
CA ASP A 155 -28.69 16.07 -9.85
C ASP A 155 -28.14 15.26 -11.04
N LYS A 156 -27.02 15.71 -11.61
CA LYS A 156 -26.46 15.07 -12.82
C LYS A 156 -24.94 15.11 -12.91
N ILE A 157 -24.37 14.07 -13.51
CA ILE A 157 -22.96 14.04 -13.92
C ILE A 157 -22.77 14.94 -15.14
N LEU A 158 -21.76 15.80 -15.09
CA LEU A 158 -21.40 16.68 -16.18
C LEU A 158 -20.49 15.97 -17.18
N LYS A 159 -20.85 16.04 -18.46
CA LYS A 159 -20.06 15.45 -19.56
C LYS A 159 -18.79 16.24 -19.89
N SER A 160 -18.73 17.50 -19.47
CA SER A 160 -17.59 18.37 -19.66
C SER A 160 -17.53 19.38 -18.53
N MET A 161 -16.34 19.94 -18.31
CA MET A 161 -16.14 21.00 -17.33
C MET A 161 -17.04 22.21 -17.68
N PRO A 162 -17.82 22.76 -16.73
CA PRO A 162 -18.56 24.00 -16.93
C PRO A 162 -17.68 25.13 -17.46
N LYS A 163 -18.19 25.90 -18.43
CA LYS A 163 -17.47 27.07 -18.99
C LYS A 163 -17.13 28.17 -17.97
N LYS A 164 -17.81 28.18 -16.82
CA LYS A 164 -17.66 29.16 -15.73
C LYS A 164 -16.99 28.57 -14.48
N ILE A 165 -16.31 27.43 -14.57
CA ILE A 165 -15.54 26.94 -13.43
C ILE A 165 -14.29 27.80 -13.25
N ASN A 166 -13.98 28.17 -12.00
CA ASN A 166 -12.79 28.92 -11.63
C ASN A 166 -11.52 28.12 -12.00
N GLU A 167 -10.44 28.78 -12.44
CA GLU A 167 -9.18 28.13 -12.79
C GLU A 167 -8.58 27.35 -11.62
N ASP A 168 -8.67 27.89 -10.39
CA ASP A 168 -8.22 27.20 -9.17
C ASP A 168 -8.88 25.83 -9.01
N LEU A 169 -10.16 25.73 -9.36
CA LEU A 169 -10.93 24.50 -9.25
C LEU A 169 -10.46 23.45 -10.26
N LYS A 170 -10.09 23.90 -11.45
CA LYS A 170 -9.52 23.04 -12.48
C LYS A 170 -8.15 22.50 -12.04
N GLU A 171 -7.33 23.34 -11.43
CA GLU A 171 -6.02 22.95 -10.91
C GLU A 171 -6.15 21.94 -9.76
N GLU A 172 -7.09 22.13 -8.82
CA GLU A 172 -7.33 21.19 -7.73
C GLU A 172 -7.71 19.80 -8.26
N ILE A 173 -8.61 19.73 -9.24
CA ILE A 173 -9.03 18.46 -9.86
C ILE A 173 -7.84 17.77 -10.54
N GLN A 174 -7.04 18.52 -11.31
CA GLN A 174 -5.85 17.97 -11.97
C GLN A 174 -4.79 17.46 -10.98
N ASN A 175 -4.62 18.16 -9.86
CA ASN A 175 -3.70 17.73 -8.81
C ASN A 175 -4.22 16.46 -8.12
N LEU A 176 -5.52 16.38 -7.85
CA LEU A 176 -6.14 15.17 -7.30
C LEU A 176 -6.03 13.97 -8.25
N GLU A 177 -6.22 14.16 -9.55
CA GLU A 177 -6.00 13.09 -10.56
C GLU A 177 -4.56 12.58 -10.50
N LYS A 178 -3.56 13.48 -10.44
CA LYS A 178 -2.16 13.09 -10.29
C LYS A 178 -1.91 12.33 -8.98
N GLU A 179 -2.51 12.75 -7.87
CA GLU A 179 -2.41 12.05 -6.58
C GLU A 179 -3.02 10.65 -6.64
N ILE A 180 -4.18 10.49 -7.27
CA ILE A 180 -4.82 9.19 -7.49
C ILE A 180 -3.91 8.28 -8.32
N HIS A 181 -3.33 8.77 -9.42
CA HIS A 181 -2.41 7.97 -10.23
C HIS A 181 -1.14 7.57 -9.45
N LYS A 182 -0.58 8.46 -8.64
CA LYS A 182 0.56 8.15 -7.76
C LYS A 182 0.16 7.10 -6.73
N PHE A 183 -0.99 7.25 -6.10
CA PHE A 183 -1.56 6.29 -5.16
C PHE A 183 -1.72 4.93 -5.81
N MET A 184 -2.30 4.87 -7.02
CA MET A 184 -2.53 3.61 -7.71
C MET A 184 -1.23 2.88 -8.01
N ARG A 185 -0.22 3.59 -8.52
CA ARG A 185 1.08 3.01 -8.84
C ARG A 185 1.80 2.51 -7.58
N ALA A 186 1.85 3.34 -6.52
CA ALA A 186 2.49 2.96 -5.28
C ALA A 186 1.84 1.73 -4.63
N ASN A 187 0.51 1.62 -4.70
CA ASN A 187 -0.22 0.50 -4.11
C ASN A 187 -0.24 -0.76 -4.98
N SER A 188 -0.11 -0.63 -6.30
CA SER A 188 0.24 -1.76 -7.18
C SER A 188 1.56 -2.40 -6.72
N TYR A 189 2.58 -1.60 -6.46
CA TYR A 189 3.89 -2.10 -6.00
C TYR A 189 3.83 -2.70 -4.59
N LEU A 190 3.09 -2.05 -3.68
CA LEU A 190 2.85 -2.60 -2.34
C LEU A 190 2.14 -3.96 -2.42
N LEU A 191 1.14 -4.12 -3.30
CA LEU A 191 0.44 -5.40 -3.46
C LEU A 191 1.32 -6.48 -4.09
N SER A 192 2.26 -6.11 -4.95
CA SER A 192 3.28 -7.04 -5.42
C SER A 192 4.19 -7.53 -4.29
N ILE A 193 4.60 -6.65 -3.36
CA ILE A 193 5.36 -7.03 -2.16
C ILE A 193 4.52 -7.96 -1.27
N ILE A 194 3.26 -7.60 -1.00
CA ILE A 194 2.32 -8.45 -0.23
C ILE A 194 2.14 -9.83 -0.88
N LEU A 195 2.11 -9.92 -2.22
CA LEU A 195 2.04 -11.20 -2.94
C LEU A 195 3.33 -12.02 -2.81
N ILE A 196 4.50 -11.37 -2.81
CA ILE A 196 5.81 -12.00 -2.60
C ILE A 196 5.90 -12.59 -1.19
N ASP A 197 5.64 -11.75 -0.18
CA ASP A 197 5.67 -12.13 1.24
C ASP A 197 4.55 -13.09 1.61
N GLY A 198 3.46 -13.05 0.85
CA GLY A 198 2.35 -13.96 1.07
C GLY A 198 1.57 -13.67 2.35
N GLU A 199 1.52 -12.39 2.73
CA GLU A 199 0.87 -11.95 3.95
C GLU A 199 -0.61 -12.36 3.97
N ILE A 200 -1.06 -12.75 5.15
CA ILE A 200 -2.46 -13.07 5.42
C ILE A 200 -2.96 -12.18 6.55
N TYR A 201 -4.17 -11.69 6.39
CA TYR A 201 -4.82 -10.80 7.34
C TYR A 201 -6.05 -11.50 7.91
N SER A 202 -6.45 -11.16 9.14
CA SER A 202 -7.80 -11.52 9.59
C SER A 202 -8.83 -10.88 8.65
N TYR A 203 -10.02 -11.47 8.59
CA TYR A 203 -11.07 -10.91 7.74
C TYR A 203 -11.44 -9.47 8.10
N ASP A 204 -11.41 -9.10 9.39
CA ASP A 204 -11.65 -7.73 9.84
C ASP A 204 -10.63 -6.74 9.26
N LEU A 205 -9.34 -7.10 9.26
CA LEU A 205 -8.28 -6.27 8.69
C LEU A 205 -8.37 -6.22 7.17
N PHE A 206 -8.69 -7.34 6.52
CA PHE A 206 -8.96 -7.35 5.08
C PHE A 206 -10.10 -6.40 4.73
N ARG A 207 -11.19 -6.42 5.50
CA ARG A 207 -12.32 -5.50 5.32
C ARG A 207 -11.88 -4.05 5.51
N GLU A 208 -11.18 -3.74 6.59
CA GLU A 208 -10.71 -2.39 6.87
C GLU A 208 -9.80 -1.82 5.76
N TYR A 209 -8.83 -2.62 5.29
CA TYR A 209 -7.82 -2.16 4.32
C TYR A 209 -8.30 -2.19 2.90
N PHE A 210 -9.06 -3.22 2.52
CA PHE A 210 -9.39 -3.49 1.14
C PHE A 210 -10.84 -3.24 0.80
N ILE A 211 -11.78 -3.31 1.75
CA ILE A 211 -13.21 -3.19 1.43
C ILE A 211 -13.73 -1.80 1.79
N ASP A 212 -13.43 -1.32 3.00
CA ASP A 212 -13.96 -0.06 3.52
C ASP A 212 -13.20 1.16 2.99
N ASN A 213 -11.92 0.98 2.63
CA ASN A 213 -11.15 2.00 1.93
C ASN A 213 -11.55 2.02 0.44
N ILE A 214 -12.23 3.09 0.02
CA ILE A 214 -12.77 3.24 -1.33
C ILE A 214 -11.72 3.16 -2.45
N LEU A 215 -10.49 3.60 -2.19
CA LEU A 215 -9.40 3.52 -3.16
C LEU A 215 -8.90 2.08 -3.28
N MET A 216 -8.77 1.36 -2.16
CA MET A 216 -8.32 -0.04 -2.16
C MET A 216 -9.41 -1.04 -2.57
N ASN A 217 -10.68 -0.72 -2.37
CA ASN A 217 -11.84 -1.52 -2.79
C ASN A 217 -11.80 -1.86 -4.27
N LYS A 218 -11.35 -0.92 -5.09
CA LYS A 218 -11.17 -1.15 -6.52
C LYS A 218 -10.06 -2.18 -6.79
N PHE A 219 -8.91 -2.10 -6.12
CA PHE A 219 -7.88 -3.15 -6.17
C PHE A 219 -8.44 -4.52 -5.72
N ALA A 220 -9.20 -4.54 -4.62
CA ALA A 220 -9.78 -5.76 -4.08
C ALA A 220 -10.67 -6.48 -5.09
N SER A 221 -11.42 -5.73 -5.90
CA SER A 221 -12.35 -6.28 -6.89
C SER A 221 -11.71 -6.86 -8.15
N THR A 222 -10.47 -6.47 -8.47
CA THR A 222 -9.73 -6.91 -9.67
C THR A 222 -8.70 -8.00 -9.38
N LEU A 223 -8.50 -8.33 -8.11
CA LEU A 223 -7.56 -9.36 -7.66
C LEU A 223 -8.29 -10.62 -7.19
N ILE A 224 -7.55 -11.73 -7.20
CA ILE A 224 -7.99 -13.01 -6.64
C ILE A 224 -7.37 -13.22 -5.26
N TRP A 225 -8.16 -13.72 -4.34
CA TRP A 225 -7.79 -13.87 -2.93
C TRP A 225 -7.90 -15.33 -2.52
N ASN A 226 -7.02 -15.78 -1.63
CA ASN A 226 -7.17 -17.03 -0.90
C ASN A 226 -7.99 -16.76 0.36
N LEU A 227 -8.97 -17.61 0.62
CA LEU A 227 -9.67 -17.71 1.90
C LEU A 227 -9.04 -18.83 2.71
N TYR A 228 -8.67 -18.55 3.95
CA TYR A 228 -8.06 -19.51 4.86
C TYR A 228 -8.95 -19.73 6.08
N ASP A 229 -8.91 -20.96 6.61
CA ASP A 229 -9.55 -21.29 7.89
C ASP A 229 -8.78 -20.70 9.08
N LYS A 230 -9.34 -20.87 10.29
CA LYS A 230 -8.69 -20.48 11.56
C LYS A 230 -7.31 -21.11 11.81
N ASN A 231 -6.98 -22.20 11.11
CA ASN A 231 -5.68 -22.89 11.18
C ASN A 231 -4.76 -22.46 10.04
N LYS A 232 -5.10 -21.40 9.30
CA LYS A 232 -4.36 -20.86 8.16
C LYS A 232 -4.22 -21.85 6.99
N LYS A 233 -5.18 -22.76 6.82
CA LYS A 233 -5.26 -23.65 5.65
C LYS A 233 -6.16 -23.04 4.59
N ILE A 234 -5.71 -23.05 3.33
CA ILE A 234 -6.50 -22.57 2.20
C ILE A 234 -7.77 -23.42 2.07
N ILE A 235 -8.92 -22.75 2.13
CA ILE A 235 -10.26 -23.33 1.90
C ILE A 235 -10.58 -23.26 0.41
N THR A 236 -10.47 -22.06 -0.16
CA THR A 236 -10.78 -21.78 -1.56
C THR A 236 -10.12 -20.48 -1.99
N THR A 237 -10.12 -20.23 -3.30
CA THR A 237 -9.85 -18.90 -3.86
C THR A 237 -11.16 -18.18 -4.16
N PHE A 238 -11.16 -16.85 -4.14
CA PHE A 238 -12.35 -16.04 -4.39
C PHE A 238 -12.03 -14.68 -5.02
N ARG A 239 -13.07 -14.05 -5.58
CA ARG A 239 -13.07 -12.64 -6.00
C ARG A 239 -14.14 -11.87 -5.25
N TYR A 240 -13.81 -10.65 -4.83
CA TYR A 240 -14.76 -9.69 -4.29
C TYR A 240 -15.50 -8.95 -5.41
N LEU A 241 -16.83 -8.90 -5.36
CA LEU A 241 -17.68 -8.30 -6.39
C LEU A 241 -18.21 -6.90 -6.03
N GLY A 242 -17.87 -6.38 -4.84
CA GLY A 242 -18.54 -5.20 -4.29
C GLY A 242 -19.66 -5.56 -3.31
N LYS A 243 -19.93 -4.67 -2.35
CA LYS A 243 -21.08 -4.77 -1.40
C LYS A 243 -21.12 -6.11 -0.65
N ASP A 244 -19.98 -6.52 -0.07
CA ASP A 244 -19.81 -7.76 0.69
C ASP A 244 -20.20 -9.05 -0.07
N LYS A 245 -20.17 -9.03 -1.40
CA LYS A 245 -20.38 -10.23 -2.23
C LYS A 245 -19.07 -10.84 -2.66
N TYR A 246 -18.95 -12.15 -2.49
CA TYR A 246 -17.77 -12.94 -2.83
C TYR A 246 -18.17 -14.16 -3.64
N ILE A 247 -17.37 -14.50 -4.67
CA ILE A 247 -17.57 -15.71 -5.46
C ILE A 247 -16.30 -16.55 -5.52
N ASP A 248 -16.46 -17.86 -5.57
CA ASP A 248 -15.36 -18.80 -5.85
C ASP A 248 -15.10 -18.95 -7.37
N SER A 249 -14.14 -19.82 -7.72
CA SER A 249 -13.77 -20.10 -9.11
C SER A 249 -14.86 -20.79 -9.93
N GLU A 250 -15.90 -21.32 -9.27
CA GLU A 250 -17.09 -21.90 -9.89
C GLU A 250 -18.24 -20.89 -10.03
N ASN A 251 -17.99 -19.61 -9.73
CA ASN A 251 -18.98 -18.54 -9.63
C ASN A 251 -20.07 -18.79 -8.56
N LYS A 252 -19.78 -19.61 -7.54
CA LYS A 252 -20.69 -19.81 -6.41
C LYS A 252 -20.43 -18.73 -5.38
N GLU A 253 -21.51 -18.15 -4.85
CA GLU A 253 -21.41 -17.21 -3.75
C GLU A 253 -20.86 -17.91 -2.50
N ILE A 254 -19.89 -17.28 -1.85
CA ILE A 254 -19.30 -17.76 -0.61
C ILE A 254 -19.52 -16.77 0.52
N LYS A 255 -19.53 -17.28 1.75
CA LYS A 255 -19.52 -16.47 2.98
C LYS A 255 -18.15 -16.56 3.61
N ILE A 256 -17.72 -15.48 4.24
CA ILE A 256 -16.46 -15.41 4.96
C ILE A 256 -16.78 -15.26 6.45
N ASP A 257 -16.28 -16.19 7.25
CA ASP A 257 -16.48 -16.19 8.70
C ASP A 257 -15.53 -15.19 9.37
N ALA A 258 -15.90 -14.67 10.55
CA ALA A 258 -15.13 -13.65 11.24
C ALA A 258 -13.73 -14.13 11.68
N ASP A 259 -13.55 -15.43 11.92
CA ASP A 259 -12.26 -16.05 12.28
C ASP A 259 -11.46 -16.56 11.07
N SER A 260 -11.93 -16.26 9.85
CA SER A 260 -11.21 -16.55 8.62
C SER A 260 -10.06 -15.57 8.39
N PHE A 261 -9.09 -16.01 7.58
CA PHE A 261 -8.01 -15.16 7.11
C PHE A 261 -8.07 -15.03 5.59
N VAL A 262 -7.53 -13.93 5.07
CA VAL A 262 -7.51 -13.59 3.64
C VAL A 262 -6.11 -13.16 3.24
N GLY A 263 -5.63 -13.62 2.09
CA GLY A 263 -4.36 -13.19 1.50
C GLY A 263 -4.42 -13.24 -0.02
N LEU A 264 -3.48 -12.59 -0.71
CA LEU A 264 -3.46 -12.64 -2.18
C LEU A 264 -3.19 -14.06 -2.67
N ALA A 265 -3.98 -14.52 -3.64
CA ALA A 265 -3.79 -15.83 -4.23
C ALA A 265 -2.54 -15.83 -5.13
N SER A 266 -1.65 -16.81 -4.95
CA SER A 266 -0.52 -17.04 -5.86
C SER A 266 -0.81 -18.24 -6.78
N PRO A 267 -0.54 -18.16 -8.09
CA PRO A 267 -0.73 -19.29 -9.01
C PRO A 267 0.05 -20.56 -8.64
N VAL A 268 1.14 -20.45 -7.87
CA VAL A 268 1.89 -21.62 -7.43
C VAL A 268 1.12 -22.50 -6.43
N GLU A 269 0.07 -21.96 -5.82
CA GLU A 269 -0.74 -22.59 -4.78
C GLU A 269 -2.08 -23.11 -5.32
N MET A 270 -2.33 -22.88 -6.61
CA MET A 270 -3.54 -23.28 -7.31
C MET A 270 -3.23 -24.35 -8.36
N ASP A 271 -4.18 -25.26 -8.55
CA ASP A 271 -4.16 -26.15 -9.69
C ASP A 271 -4.47 -25.40 -11.00
N ASP A 272 -4.06 -25.97 -12.13
CA ASP A 272 -4.18 -25.30 -13.45
C ASP A 272 -5.64 -25.08 -13.87
N LYS A 273 -6.58 -25.93 -13.42
CA LYS A 273 -8.00 -25.76 -13.72
C LYS A 273 -8.56 -24.53 -13.01
N THR A 274 -8.21 -24.33 -11.75
CA THR A 274 -8.59 -23.14 -10.97
C THR A 274 -7.99 -21.87 -11.56
N ILE A 275 -6.70 -21.89 -11.93
CA ILE A 275 -6.03 -20.75 -12.58
C ILE A 275 -6.73 -20.36 -13.89
N ASN A 276 -7.00 -21.34 -14.77
CA ASN A 276 -7.64 -21.08 -16.05
C ASN A 276 -9.06 -20.51 -15.89
N LYS A 277 -9.80 -20.93 -14.86
CA LYS A 277 -11.11 -20.35 -14.53
C LYS A 277 -11.00 -18.89 -14.15
N TRP A 278 -10.03 -18.53 -13.31
CA TRP A 278 -9.82 -17.14 -12.93
C TRP A 278 -9.36 -16.27 -14.08
N ILE A 279 -8.42 -16.75 -14.91
CA ILE A 279 -7.97 -16.01 -16.10
C ILE A 279 -9.15 -15.74 -17.03
N LYS A 280 -9.98 -16.76 -17.28
CA LYS A 280 -11.21 -16.60 -18.06
C LYS A 280 -12.13 -15.58 -17.42
N HIS A 281 -12.38 -15.67 -16.11
CA HIS A 281 -13.25 -14.75 -15.39
C HIS A 281 -12.74 -13.30 -15.48
N ILE A 282 -11.45 -13.05 -15.26
CA ILE A 282 -10.84 -11.72 -15.38
C ILE A 282 -11.04 -11.17 -16.80
N LYS A 283 -10.85 -12.00 -17.83
CA LYS A 283 -11.05 -11.62 -19.24
C LYS A 283 -12.52 -11.34 -19.58
N ASP A 284 -13.44 -12.22 -19.17
CA ASP A 284 -14.88 -12.11 -19.46
C ASP A 284 -15.48 -10.83 -18.86
N TYR A 285 -14.99 -10.41 -17.70
CA TYR A 285 -15.40 -9.18 -17.02
C TYR A 285 -14.52 -7.95 -17.36
N GLN A 286 -13.57 -8.09 -18.30
CA GLN A 286 -12.66 -7.02 -18.75
C GLN A 286 -11.91 -6.34 -17.58
N LEU A 287 -11.52 -7.13 -16.59
CA LEU A 287 -10.85 -6.63 -15.40
C LEU A 287 -9.35 -6.47 -15.68
N LEU A 288 -8.80 -5.31 -15.30
CA LEU A 288 -7.37 -5.05 -15.36
C LEU A 288 -6.75 -5.30 -14.00
N GLN A 289 -5.86 -6.29 -13.92
CA GLN A 289 -5.14 -6.55 -12.68
C GLN A 289 -4.07 -5.47 -12.45
N PRO A 290 -3.96 -4.95 -11.22
CA PRO A 290 -2.98 -3.92 -10.86
C PRO A 290 -1.55 -4.45 -10.73
N LEU A 291 -1.37 -5.76 -10.77
CA LEU A 291 -0.09 -6.46 -10.77
C LEU A 291 -0.20 -7.75 -11.59
N GLU A 292 0.93 -8.37 -11.89
CA GLU A 292 1.04 -9.57 -12.72
C GLU A 292 0.61 -10.86 -11.99
N GLN A 293 -0.48 -10.81 -11.21
CA GLN A 293 -0.93 -11.91 -10.34
C GLN A 293 -1.21 -13.20 -11.12
N LEU A 294 -2.04 -13.13 -12.17
CA LEU A 294 -2.41 -14.28 -13.00
C LEU A 294 -1.78 -14.21 -14.40
N LYS A 295 -0.64 -13.53 -14.53
CA LYS A 295 0.04 -13.44 -15.83
C LYS A 295 0.51 -14.82 -16.25
N LEU A 296 0.11 -15.22 -17.46
CA LEU A 296 0.52 -16.49 -18.04
C LEU A 296 1.98 -16.44 -18.44
N VAL A 297 2.77 -17.33 -17.84
CA VAL A 297 4.18 -17.53 -18.16
C VAL A 297 4.49 -19.02 -18.28
N LYS A 298 5.46 -19.37 -19.13
CA LYS A 298 5.93 -20.75 -19.34
C LYS A 298 6.88 -21.17 -18.22
N LEU A 299 6.36 -21.26 -17.00
CA LEU A 299 7.09 -21.76 -15.82
C LEU A 299 6.51 -23.09 -15.35
N ASN A 300 7.38 -24.05 -15.02
CA ASN A 300 6.95 -25.28 -14.36
C ASN A 300 6.96 -25.10 -12.83
N LYS A 301 5.77 -24.90 -12.27
CA LYS A 301 5.52 -24.76 -10.81
C LYS A 301 6.06 -25.93 -9.98
N ASN A 302 6.11 -27.14 -10.53
CA ASN A 302 6.58 -28.34 -9.83
C ASN A 302 8.11 -28.49 -9.85
N SER A 303 8.83 -27.66 -10.62
CA SER A 303 10.29 -27.73 -10.74
C SER A 303 10.96 -26.36 -10.73
N LEU A 304 10.55 -25.49 -9.80
CA LEU A 304 11.04 -24.10 -9.71
C LEU A 304 12.56 -23.98 -9.64
N GLN A 305 13.26 -24.89 -8.98
CA GLN A 305 14.74 -24.87 -8.94
C GLN A 305 15.37 -25.00 -10.33
N LYS A 306 14.73 -25.74 -11.26
CA LYS A 306 15.19 -25.82 -12.65
C LYS A 306 14.90 -24.51 -13.38
N GLU A 307 13.76 -23.89 -13.14
CA GLU A 307 13.41 -22.59 -13.74
C GLU A 307 14.36 -21.48 -13.26
N VAL A 308 14.71 -21.45 -11.98
CA VAL A 308 15.73 -20.53 -11.43
C VAL A 308 17.07 -20.71 -12.14
N LYS A 309 17.51 -21.95 -12.41
CA LYS A 309 18.75 -22.20 -13.15
C LYS A 309 18.69 -21.74 -14.60
N LYS A 310 17.54 -21.83 -15.26
CA LYS A 310 17.38 -21.32 -16.64
C LYS A 310 17.43 -19.79 -16.70
N LEU A 311 16.92 -19.14 -15.67
CA LEU A 311 16.84 -17.68 -15.55
C LEU A 311 17.95 -17.11 -14.64
N SER A 312 19.02 -17.86 -14.36
CA SER A 312 20.08 -17.39 -13.46
C SER A 312 20.80 -16.15 -13.98
N THR A 313 20.78 -15.97 -15.29
CA THR A 313 21.34 -14.83 -15.99
C THR A 313 20.35 -14.43 -17.09
N ILE A 314 20.06 -13.13 -17.17
CA ILE A 314 19.19 -12.54 -18.19
C ILE A 314 19.84 -11.29 -18.77
N GLU A 315 19.38 -10.85 -19.93
CA GLU A 315 19.75 -9.55 -20.48
C GLU A 315 18.61 -8.54 -20.28
N GLY A 316 18.95 -7.29 -20.05
CA GLY A 316 18.00 -6.20 -19.90
C GLY A 316 18.68 -4.84 -19.97
N THR A 317 17.92 -3.77 -20.15
CA THR A 317 18.51 -2.43 -20.10
C THR A 317 18.89 -2.06 -18.67
N TYR A 318 19.95 -1.27 -18.50
CA TYR A 318 20.36 -0.76 -17.19
C TYR A 318 19.24 0.03 -16.49
N GLY A 319 18.46 0.80 -17.26
CA GLY A 319 17.25 1.46 -16.78
C GLY A 319 16.22 0.51 -16.19
N ALA A 320 15.90 -0.60 -16.89
CA ALA A 320 14.96 -1.60 -16.42
C ALA A 320 15.46 -2.31 -15.14
N PHE A 321 16.77 -2.53 -15.02
CA PHE A 321 17.41 -3.06 -13.81
C PHE A 321 17.21 -2.15 -12.60
N LYS A 322 17.46 -0.83 -12.76
CA LYS A 322 17.26 0.17 -11.69
C LYS A 322 15.78 0.33 -11.34
N ASP A 323 14.92 0.37 -12.34
CA ASP A 323 13.47 0.49 -12.15
C ASP A 323 12.87 -0.73 -11.45
N PHE A 324 13.35 -1.94 -11.75
CA PHE A 324 12.95 -3.15 -11.06
C PHE A 324 13.31 -3.08 -9.58
N ALA A 325 14.57 -2.75 -9.26
CA ALA A 325 15.03 -2.63 -7.87
C ALA A 325 14.20 -1.59 -7.08
N LYS A 326 13.98 -0.43 -7.69
CA LYS A 326 13.19 0.65 -7.09
C LYS A 326 11.73 0.26 -6.89
N ARG A 327 11.13 -0.46 -7.84
CA ARG A 327 9.72 -0.89 -7.79
C ARG A 327 9.44 -1.74 -6.55
N TYR A 328 10.34 -2.64 -6.19
CA TYR A 328 10.16 -3.58 -5.08
C TYR A 328 10.93 -3.15 -3.81
N GLU A 329 11.32 -1.87 -3.73
CA GLU A 329 12.01 -1.30 -2.56
C GLU A 329 13.26 -2.09 -2.15
N MET A 330 14.00 -2.64 -3.13
CA MET A 330 15.18 -3.47 -2.90
C MET A 330 16.33 -2.63 -2.34
N TYR A 331 17.04 -3.19 -1.36
CA TYR A 331 18.19 -2.55 -0.72
C TYR A 331 19.43 -2.62 -1.62
N ALA A 332 20.09 -1.49 -1.84
CA ALA A 332 21.30 -1.40 -2.65
C ALA A 332 22.56 -1.74 -1.83
N HIS A 333 23.45 -2.54 -2.40
CA HIS A 333 24.76 -2.86 -1.85
C HIS A 333 25.87 -2.43 -2.81
N ASP A 334 26.83 -1.65 -2.33
CA ASP A 334 27.93 -1.09 -3.14
C ASP A 334 29.21 -1.95 -3.12
N LYS A 335 29.10 -3.27 -2.94
CA LYS A 335 30.28 -4.15 -2.85
C LYS A 335 30.44 -4.98 -4.13
N PHE A 336 31.28 -4.47 -5.04
CA PHE A 336 31.67 -5.07 -6.33
C PHE A 336 30.50 -5.23 -7.33
N GLY A 337 30.31 -4.23 -8.18
CA GLY A 337 29.15 -4.12 -9.06
C GLY A 337 27.92 -3.53 -8.35
N GLU A 338 26.84 -3.32 -9.08
CA GLU A 338 25.57 -2.91 -8.49
C GLU A 338 24.76 -4.15 -8.12
N THR A 339 24.45 -4.31 -6.83
CA THR A 339 23.58 -5.38 -6.33
C THR A 339 22.40 -4.81 -5.56
N TYR A 340 21.21 -5.31 -5.86
CA TYR A 340 19.99 -5.00 -5.11
C TYR A 340 19.41 -6.26 -4.50
N THR A 341 18.95 -6.15 -3.26
CA THR A 341 18.43 -7.29 -2.49
C THR A 341 17.05 -6.98 -1.92
N PHE A 342 16.12 -7.90 -2.13
CA PHE A 342 14.86 -7.97 -1.40
C PHE A 342 14.97 -9.05 -0.33
N GLN A 343 14.48 -8.76 0.88
CA GLN A 343 14.32 -9.74 1.96
C GLN A 343 12.85 -9.79 2.35
N SER A 344 12.27 -10.99 2.35
CA SER A 344 10.89 -11.23 2.77
C SER A 344 10.76 -11.30 4.29
N ASN A 345 9.51 -11.27 4.76
CA ASN A 345 9.19 -11.51 6.18
C ASN A 345 9.61 -12.91 6.69
N ASP A 346 9.78 -13.89 5.79
CA ASP A 346 10.20 -15.27 6.10
C ASP A 346 11.72 -15.47 5.90
N ASP A 347 12.48 -14.38 5.82
CA ASP A 347 13.92 -14.34 5.57
C ASP A 347 14.36 -14.92 4.21
N ASP A 348 13.44 -15.09 3.26
CA ASP A 348 13.78 -15.41 1.87
C ASP A 348 14.39 -14.19 1.19
N ILE A 349 15.45 -14.43 0.43
CA ILE A 349 16.26 -13.38 -0.19
C ILE A 349 16.21 -13.54 -1.70
N PHE A 350 15.94 -12.45 -2.39
CA PHE A 350 16.11 -12.34 -3.84
C PHE A 350 17.06 -11.20 -4.15
N SER A 351 18.10 -11.47 -4.94
CA SER A 351 19.03 -10.42 -5.38
C SER A 351 19.21 -10.42 -6.89
N ILE A 352 19.34 -9.21 -7.42
CA ILE A 352 19.78 -8.95 -8.78
C ILE A 352 21.13 -8.23 -8.73
N SER A 353 22.07 -8.64 -9.57
CA SER A 353 23.40 -8.04 -9.62
C SER A 353 23.88 -7.89 -11.05
N ALA A 354 24.57 -6.80 -11.34
CA ALA A 354 25.20 -6.55 -12.63
C ALA A 354 26.57 -5.92 -12.43
N ASP A 355 27.51 -6.30 -13.30
CA ASP A 355 28.82 -5.67 -13.41
C ASP A 355 28.65 -4.43 -14.30
N ILE A 356 28.84 -3.24 -13.72
CA ILE A 356 28.50 -1.96 -14.36
C ILE A 356 29.77 -1.15 -14.62
N ASP A 357 29.94 -0.70 -15.86
CA ASP A 357 31.01 0.21 -16.27
C ASP A 357 30.68 1.67 -15.92
N GLU A 358 31.70 2.53 -15.76
CA GLU A 358 31.53 3.93 -15.35
C GLU A 358 30.74 4.78 -16.36
N ASP A 359 30.81 4.45 -17.66
CA ASP A 359 30.19 5.19 -18.76
C ASP A 359 28.81 4.64 -19.18
N ILE A 360 28.18 3.81 -18.34
CA ILE A 360 26.92 3.16 -18.70
C ILE A 360 25.77 4.15 -18.91
N GLU A 361 25.02 3.96 -19.99
CA GLU A 361 23.80 4.71 -20.28
C GLU A 361 22.54 3.91 -19.90
N HIS A 362 21.44 4.63 -19.74
CA HIS A 362 20.16 4.05 -19.31
C HIS A 362 19.64 2.94 -20.22
N ASP A 363 19.91 3.04 -21.52
CA ASP A 363 19.38 2.12 -22.53
C ASP A 363 20.38 1.01 -22.91
N ASP A 364 21.56 1.00 -22.30
CA ASP A 364 22.56 -0.04 -22.51
C ASP A 364 22.09 -1.39 -22.00
N ILE A 365 22.35 -2.43 -22.79
CA ILE A 365 22.02 -3.81 -22.45
C ILE A 365 23.11 -4.36 -21.54
N ILE A 366 22.71 -4.86 -20.39
CA ILE A 366 23.58 -5.48 -19.39
C ILE A 366 23.18 -6.93 -19.12
N GLU A 367 24.17 -7.69 -18.69
CA GLU A 367 23.96 -9.01 -18.09
C GLU A 367 23.52 -8.85 -16.63
N ILE A 368 22.36 -9.40 -16.28
CA ILE A 368 21.79 -9.34 -14.93
C ILE A 368 21.77 -10.76 -14.37
N LYS A 369 22.50 -10.96 -13.28
CA LYS A 369 22.55 -12.22 -12.54
C LYS A 369 21.45 -12.22 -11.47
N LEU A 370 20.68 -13.30 -11.40
CA LEU A 370 19.60 -13.50 -10.44
C LEU A 370 20.01 -14.53 -9.40
N SER A 371 19.70 -14.26 -8.13
CA SER A 371 19.97 -15.21 -7.05
C SER A 371 18.80 -15.28 -6.07
N PHE A 372 18.56 -16.49 -5.58
CA PHE A 372 17.57 -16.79 -4.55
C PHE A 372 18.27 -17.47 -3.38
N GLY A 373 17.98 -17.02 -2.16
CA GLY A 373 18.53 -17.57 -0.93
C GLY A 373 17.53 -17.47 0.22
N ASN A 374 17.95 -17.89 1.40
CA ASN A 374 17.28 -17.63 2.66
C ASN A 374 18.36 -17.30 3.70
N GLN A 375 18.16 -16.28 4.53
CA GLN A 375 19.16 -15.80 5.49
C GLN A 375 19.61 -16.91 6.45
N ASN A 376 18.69 -17.82 6.78
CA ASN A 376 18.89 -18.91 7.73
C ASN A 376 19.14 -20.26 7.03
N TYR A 377 19.45 -20.26 5.73
CA TYR A 377 19.66 -21.47 4.91
C TYR A 377 18.48 -22.45 4.90
N ASN A 378 17.27 -21.96 5.17
CA ASN A 378 16.05 -22.74 5.06
C ASN A 378 15.65 -22.96 3.60
N LYS A 379 14.70 -23.88 3.38
CA LYS A 379 14.09 -24.05 2.07
C LYS A 379 13.27 -22.81 1.71
N ILE A 380 13.65 -22.17 0.61
CA ILE A 380 12.97 -20.99 0.05
C ILE A 380 11.53 -21.32 -0.33
N SER A 381 10.62 -20.39 -0.05
CA SER A 381 9.20 -20.50 -0.41
C SER A 381 8.99 -20.62 -1.92
N SER A 382 8.14 -21.58 -2.32
CA SER A 382 7.73 -21.71 -3.72
C SER A 382 6.95 -20.49 -4.22
N ARG A 383 6.18 -19.83 -3.34
CA ARG A 383 5.48 -18.57 -3.62
C ARG A 383 6.50 -17.48 -3.95
N PHE A 384 7.49 -17.30 -3.07
CA PHE A 384 8.54 -16.30 -3.24
C PHE A 384 9.27 -16.45 -4.59
N ILE A 385 9.76 -17.66 -4.89
CA ILE A 385 10.45 -17.93 -6.16
C ILE A 385 9.53 -17.68 -7.36
N TYR A 386 8.34 -18.29 -7.36
CA TYR A 386 7.44 -18.20 -8.50
C TYR A 386 7.04 -16.76 -8.81
N THR A 387 6.66 -15.99 -7.78
CA THR A 387 6.23 -14.60 -7.93
C THR A 387 7.36 -13.74 -8.51
N PHE A 388 8.59 -13.84 -8.01
CA PHE A 388 9.72 -13.09 -8.56
C PHE A 388 10.05 -13.49 -10.00
N LEU A 389 10.01 -14.78 -10.34
CA LEU A 389 10.24 -15.21 -11.72
C LEU A 389 9.19 -14.62 -12.68
N VAL A 390 7.92 -14.60 -12.30
CA VAL A 390 6.85 -13.94 -13.09
C VAL A 390 7.18 -12.45 -13.27
N PHE A 391 7.52 -11.75 -12.19
CA PHE A 391 7.83 -10.32 -12.24
C PHE A 391 9.06 -10.00 -13.08
N ILE A 392 10.09 -10.83 -13.02
CA ILE A 392 11.29 -10.72 -13.86
C ILE A 392 10.92 -10.91 -15.34
N ILE A 393 10.22 -12.00 -15.67
CA ILE A 393 9.81 -12.30 -17.05
C ILE A 393 9.03 -11.11 -17.64
N CYS A 394 8.13 -10.51 -16.85
CA CYS A 394 7.29 -9.41 -17.31
C CYS A 394 8.06 -8.09 -17.42
N SER A 395 8.90 -7.77 -16.42
CA SER A 395 9.62 -6.49 -16.37
C SER A 395 10.70 -6.39 -17.44
N PHE A 396 11.42 -7.49 -17.68
CA PHE A 396 12.48 -7.58 -18.68
C PHE A 396 12.00 -8.10 -20.04
N LYS A 397 10.68 -8.34 -20.20
CA LYS A 397 10.05 -8.78 -21.46
C LYS A 397 10.72 -10.01 -22.06
N LEU A 398 10.92 -11.05 -21.23
CA LEU A 398 11.51 -12.32 -21.65
C LEU A 398 10.49 -13.11 -22.48
N ASN A 399 10.33 -12.72 -23.76
CA ASN A 399 9.24 -13.14 -24.64
C ASN A 399 9.13 -14.67 -24.80
N ASP A 400 10.24 -15.40 -24.73
CA ASP A 400 10.23 -16.86 -24.79
C ASP A 400 9.38 -17.50 -23.68
N PHE A 401 9.24 -16.81 -22.56
CA PHE A 401 8.47 -17.24 -21.39
C PHE A 401 7.06 -16.64 -21.33
N ILE A 402 6.74 -15.62 -22.13
CA ILE A 402 5.40 -15.00 -22.11
C ILE A 402 4.44 -15.84 -22.97
N ILE A 403 3.21 -16.00 -22.50
CA ILE A 403 2.10 -16.59 -23.25
C ILE A 403 1.11 -15.46 -23.55
N ASP A 404 0.76 -15.30 -24.82
CA ASP A 404 -0.17 -14.28 -25.31
C ASP A 404 -1.63 -14.53 -24.91
#